data_AF-A0A0B8N0Y0-F1
#
_entry.id   AF-A0A0B8N0Y0-F1
#
_cell.length_a   1.000
_cell.length_b   1.000
_cell.length_c   1.000
_cell.angle_alpha   90.00
_cell.angle_beta   90.00
_cell.angle_gamma   90.00
#
_symmetry.space_group_name_H-M   'P 1'
#
loop_
_entity.id
_entity.type
_entity.pdbx_description
1 polymer ?
#
loop_
_entity_poly.entity_id
_entity_poly.type
_entity_poly.pdbx_seq_one_letter_code
_entity_poly.pdbx_strand_id
1 'polypeptide(L)'
;MASHQTIVALETFFCPIPPLDSLPCPYTLHTYERTPISEIHERIAPATILLVTTIPIRADVLDVTVSPHLRAIVVMASGTNNIDLQACAQRGIVVMNSPGANTDSVAQHALTLLLAARRQVVPTHVVTMGLDQKDDEQSQWEKKGTLMTMLRNTKNDQFPIALKDEIVGIIGYGTVGKICSSIFIYFSSLSNGPTGKLVATMCRALGMTVIIADRKTSLASTTPSGDRVPFQEVLQKSTAVVLCVPLTTSTTNLISVAELQLMDEQSLLINVSRGGVVDEAALAEALKSGSIGGAAIDVFAKEPASSATNPLLRADVRDTNLTVTPHLAWLAQSTIENYQQVLIENLCAFFDNKPINVVAAAA
;
A
#
# COMPACT_ATOMS: atom_id res chain seq x y z
N MET A 1 1.28 -26.11 -34.21
CA MET A 1 1.35 -26.37 -32.76
C MET A 1 1.93 -25.13 -32.11
N ALA A 2 1.42 -24.69 -30.96
CA ALA A 2 2.00 -23.57 -30.24
C ALA A 2 3.45 -23.88 -29.83
N SER A 3 4.35 -22.92 -29.93
CA SER A 3 5.76 -23.08 -29.55
C SER A 3 5.90 -23.36 -28.05
N HIS A 4 6.80 -24.26 -27.67
CA HIS A 4 7.13 -24.53 -26.26
C HIS A 4 7.58 -23.24 -25.54
N GLN A 5 7.13 -23.03 -24.31
CA GLN A 5 7.44 -21.85 -23.51
C GLN A 5 8.35 -22.19 -22.33
N THR A 6 9.25 -21.28 -21.98
CA THR A 6 10.05 -21.37 -20.75
C THR A 6 9.58 -20.27 -19.81
N ILE A 7 8.89 -20.67 -18.75
CA ILE A 7 8.36 -19.76 -17.74
C ILE A 7 9.31 -19.79 -16.55
N VAL A 8 9.76 -18.62 -16.09
CA VAL A 8 10.67 -18.50 -14.94
C VAL A 8 10.01 -17.67 -13.86
N ALA A 9 9.92 -18.19 -12.65
CA ALA A 9 9.43 -17.48 -11.47
C ALA A 9 10.56 -17.24 -10.46
N LEU A 10 10.90 -15.97 -10.20
CA LEU A 10 12.11 -15.62 -9.44
C LEU A 10 11.90 -15.53 -7.92
N GLU A 11 10.66 -15.44 -7.44
CA GLU A 11 10.36 -15.15 -6.02
C GLU A 11 9.10 -15.88 -5.51
N THR A 12 9.07 -17.22 -5.62
CA THR A 12 7.87 -18.00 -5.22
C THR A 12 7.60 -18.03 -3.72
N PHE A 13 8.51 -17.50 -2.89
CA PHE A 13 8.28 -17.29 -1.46
C PHE A 13 7.10 -16.34 -1.18
N PHE A 14 6.86 -15.33 -2.03
CA PHE A 14 5.75 -14.39 -1.82
C PHE A 14 4.41 -14.99 -2.24
N CYS A 15 4.39 -15.65 -3.40
CA CYS A 15 3.20 -16.29 -3.95
C CYS A 15 3.65 -17.55 -4.69
N PRO A 16 3.26 -18.75 -4.22
CA PRO A 16 3.51 -19.98 -4.95
C PRO A 16 2.83 -19.95 -6.33
N ILE A 17 3.49 -20.52 -7.34
CA ILE A 17 2.91 -20.60 -8.69
C ILE A 17 1.92 -21.78 -8.73
N PRO A 18 0.66 -21.56 -9.13
CA PRO A 18 -0.31 -22.64 -9.24
C PRO A 18 0.02 -23.51 -10.47
N PRO A 19 -0.54 -24.72 -10.59
CA PRO A 19 -0.50 -25.48 -11.83
C PRO A 19 -1.04 -24.64 -13.00
N LEU A 20 -0.29 -24.59 -14.11
CA LEU A 20 -0.64 -23.80 -15.29
C LEU A 20 -1.29 -24.67 -16.38
N ASP A 21 -2.16 -25.60 -15.97
CA ASP A 21 -2.77 -26.61 -16.84
C ASP A 21 -3.72 -26.01 -17.89
N SER A 22 -4.17 -24.78 -17.67
CA SER A 22 -5.08 -24.06 -18.58
C SER A 22 -4.36 -23.40 -19.77
N LEU A 23 -3.02 -23.44 -19.83
CA LEU A 23 -2.28 -22.80 -20.92
C LEU A 23 -2.44 -23.58 -22.24
N PRO A 24 -2.63 -22.89 -23.38
CA PRO A 24 -2.86 -23.53 -24.68
C PRO A 24 -1.57 -24.06 -25.34
N CYS A 25 -0.46 -24.14 -24.61
CA CYS A 25 0.86 -24.52 -25.12
C CYS A 25 1.66 -25.35 -24.11
N PRO A 26 2.57 -26.23 -24.57
CA PRO A 26 3.49 -26.90 -23.67
C PRO A 26 4.48 -25.89 -23.07
N TYR A 27 4.85 -26.11 -21.81
CA TYR A 27 5.75 -25.23 -21.08
C TYR A 27 6.72 -26.00 -20.18
N THR A 28 7.83 -25.36 -19.85
CA THR A 28 8.71 -25.72 -18.73
C THR A 28 8.65 -24.58 -17.72
N LEU A 29 8.40 -24.89 -16.46
CA LEU A 29 8.36 -23.92 -15.36
C LEU A 29 9.61 -24.09 -14.49
N HIS A 30 10.42 -23.05 -14.38
CA HIS A 30 11.52 -22.95 -13.43
C HIS A 30 11.10 -22.04 -12.28
N THR A 31 11.08 -22.57 -11.06
CA THR A 31 10.70 -21.81 -9.87
C THR A 31 11.87 -21.64 -8.93
N TYR A 32 12.01 -20.44 -8.40
CA TYR A 32 12.98 -20.14 -7.36
C TYR A 32 12.26 -19.49 -6.18
N GLU A 33 12.48 -20.03 -4.98
CA GLU A 33 11.90 -19.47 -3.75
C GLU A 33 12.36 -18.03 -3.54
N ARG A 34 13.67 -17.80 -3.70
CA ARG A 34 14.32 -16.49 -3.70
C ARG A 34 15.41 -16.44 -4.77
N THR A 35 15.64 -15.25 -5.32
CA THR A 35 16.70 -15.01 -6.32
C THR A 35 17.65 -13.92 -5.82
N PRO A 36 18.95 -14.24 -5.60
CA PRO A 36 19.98 -13.22 -5.42
C PRO A 36 20.12 -12.36 -6.67
N ILE A 37 20.40 -11.05 -6.51
CA ILE A 37 20.55 -10.12 -7.65
C ILE A 37 21.61 -10.60 -8.65
N SER A 38 22.70 -11.20 -8.16
CA SER A 38 23.80 -11.74 -9.00
C SER A 38 23.37 -12.90 -9.90
N GLU A 39 22.27 -13.58 -9.59
CA GLU A 39 21.81 -14.76 -10.33
C GLU A 39 20.65 -14.44 -11.29
N ILE A 40 20.14 -13.20 -11.29
CA ILE A 40 19.01 -12.81 -12.15
C ILE A 40 19.34 -13.10 -13.61
N HIS A 41 20.49 -12.63 -14.10
CA HIS A 41 20.88 -12.73 -15.50
C HIS A 41 20.91 -14.19 -15.99
N GLU A 42 21.50 -15.10 -15.20
CA GLU A 42 21.54 -16.52 -15.52
C GLU A 42 20.14 -17.14 -15.55
N ARG A 43 19.32 -16.88 -14.52
CA ARG A 43 18.00 -17.51 -14.36
C ARG A 43 17.00 -17.07 -15.43
N ILE A 44 17.10 -15.84 -15.94
CA ILE A 44 16.17 -15.33 -16.96
C ILE A 44 16.61 -15.57 -18.40
N ALA A 45 17.87 -15.93 -18.64
CA ALA A 45 18.40 -16.13 -20.00
C ALA A 45 17.52 -17.03 -20.89
N PRO A 46 16.97 -18.17 -20.40
CA PRO A 46 16.11 -19.02 -21.21
C PRO A 46 14.64 -18.59 -21.22
N ALA A 47 14.24 -17.59 -20.42
CA ALA A 47 12.85 -17.26 -20.18
C ALA A 47 12.17 -16.64 -21.42
N THR A 48 11.02 -17.19 -21.80
CA THR A 48 10.07 -16.52 -22.70
C THR A 48 9.05 -15.69 -21.93
N ILE A 49 8.74 -16.11 -20.70
CA ILE A 49 7.84 -15.44 -19.77
C ILE A 49 8.48 -15.40 -18.38
N LEU A 50 8.43 -14.24 -17.74
CA LEU A 50 8.99 -14.01 -16.41
C LEU A 50 7.87 -13.69 -15.40
N LEU A 51 7.88 -14.38 -14.26
CA LEU A 51 6.97 -14.14 -13.14
C LEU A 51 7.77 -13.54 -11.97
N VAL A 52 7.35 -12.38 -11.47
CA VAL A 52 8.08 -11.61 -10.45
C VAL A 52 7.12 -10.93 -9.48
N THR A 53 7.61 -10.54 -8.30
CA THR A 53 6.83 -9.80 -7.31
C THR A 53 7.50 -8.48 -6.96
N THR A 54 8.73 -8.52 -6.44
CA THR A 54 9.43 -7.33 -5.93
C THR A 54 10.83 -7.15 -6.51
N ILE A 55 11.43 -8.21 -7.07
CA ILE A 55 12.80 -8.18 -7.56
C ILE A 55 12.97 -7.10 -8.65
N PRO A 56 14.05 -6.29 -8.60
CA PRO A 56 14.28 -5.26 -9.61
C PRO A 56 14.58 -5.88 -10.98
N ILE A 57 13.79 -5.51 -11.99
CA ILE A 57 14.02 -5.84 -13.40
C ILE A 57 14.29 -4.52 -14.13
N ARG A 58 15.57 -4.18 -14.24
CA ARG A 58 16.06 -2.92 -14.82
C ARG A 58 16.64 -3.13 -16.21
N ALA A 59 17.09 -2.06 -16.85
CA ALA A 59 17.58 -2.09 -18.23
C ALA A 59 18.69 -3.13 -18.49
N ASP A 60 19.58 -3.37 -17.52
CA ASP A 60 20.64 -4.38 -17.63
C ASP A 60 20.07 -5.81 -17.73
N VAL A 61 19.03 -6.11 -16.97
CA VAL A 61 18.31 -7.39 -16.96
C VAL A 61 17.52 -7.57 -18.26
N LEU A 62 16.98 -6.47 -18.80
CA LEU A 62 16.16 -6.44 -20.00
C LEU A 62 16.97 -6.37 -21.30
N ASP A 63 18.29 -6.26 -21.24
CA ASP A 63 19.14 -6.27 -22.42
C ASP A 63 18.95 -7.55 -23.24
N VAL A 64 18.97 -7.43 -24.57
CA VAL A 64 18.74 -8.55 -25.49
C VAL A 64 19.81 -9.65 -25.37
N THR A 65 21.02 -9.31 -24.93
CA THR A 65 22.09 -10.27 -24.69
C THR A 65 21.89 -11.07 -23.40
N VAL A 66 21.13 -10.52 -22.44
CA VAL A 66 20.86 -11.16 -21.15
C VAL A 66 19.59 -11.99 -21.20
N SER A 67 18.50 -11.47 -21.74
CA SER A 67 17.19 -12.15 -21.73
C SER A 67 16.59 -12.34 -23.13
N PRO A 68 17.34 -12.87 -24.12
CA PRO A 68 17.06 -12.79 -25.57
C PRO A 68 15.65 -13.24 -25.99
N HIS A 69 15.05 -14.16 -25.23
CA HIS A 69 13.77 -14.78 -25.58
C HIS A 69 12.56 -14.15 -24.88
N LEU A 70 12.78 -13.21 -23.96
CA LEU A 70 11.74 -12.66 -23.10
C LEU A 70 10.70 -11.87 -23.92
N ARG A 71 9.42 -12.22 -23.76
CA ARG A 71 8.28 -11.57 -24.44
C ARG A 71 7.24 -11.01 -23.48
N ALA A 72 7.15 -11.58 -22.27
CA ALA A 72 6.19 -11.14 -21.28
C ALA A 72 6.75 -11.18 -19.86
N ILE A 73 6.30 -10.24 -19.04
CA ILE A 73 6.52 -10.21 -17.59
C ILE A 73 5.15 -10.13 -16.92
N VAL A 74 4.86 -11.04 -16.00
CA VAL A 74 3.68 -10.96 -15.13
C VAL A 74 4.14 -10.62 -13.72
N VAL A 75 3.72 -9.46 -13.24
CA VAL A 75 3.99 -8.99 -11.89
C VAL A 75 2.86 -9.44 -10.97
N MET A 76 3.17 -10.32 -10.02
CA MET A 76 2.24 -10.82 -9.00
C MET A 76 2.03 -9.79 -7.87
N ALA A 77 1.80 -8.55 -8.25
CA ALA A 77 1.51 -7.41 -7.40
C ALA A 77 0.77 -6.35 -8.20
N SER A 78 0.07 -5.42 -7.53
CA SER A 78 -0.52 -4.27 -8.22
C SER A 78 0.52 -3.21 -8.60
N GLY A 79 1.59 -3.06 -7.81
CA GLY A 79 2.68 -2.11 -8.07
C GLY A 79 3.74 -2.66 -9.01
N THR A 80 4.36 -1.78 -9.79
CA THR A 80 5.33 -2.16 -10.84
C THR A 80 6.61 -1.32 -10.78
N ASN A 81 6.85 -0.63 -9.67
CA ASN A 81 8.00 0.28 -9.48
C ASN A 81 9.38 -0.41 -9.61
N ASN A 82 9.41 -1.73 -9.43
CA ASN A 82 10.58 -2.59 -9.59
C ASN A 82 10.92 -2.89 -11.05
N ILE A 83 10.02 -2.60 -12.01
CA ILE A 83 10.19 -2.89 -13.44
C ILE A 83 10.49 -1.60 -14.20
N ASP A 84 11.49 -1.62 -15.08
CA ASP A 84 11.69 -0.57 -16.07
C ASP A 84 10.70 -0.73 -17.24
N LEU A 85 9.52 -0.14 -17.08
CA LEU A 85 8.44 -0.23 -18.07
C LEU A 85 8.81 0.37 -19.43
N GLN A 86 9.67 1.40 -19.45
CA GLN A 86 10.10 2.04 -20.69
C GLN A 86 11.03 1.11 -21.48
N ALA A 87 12.01 0.50 -20.81
CA ALA A 87 12.89 -0.49 -21.43
C ALA A 87 12.10 -1.71 -21.95
N CYS A 88 11.09 -2.18 -21.19
CA CYS A 88 10.19 -3.24 -21.65
C CYS A 88 9.45 -2.83 -22.94
N ALA A 89 8.86 -1.63 -22.97
CA ALA A 89 8.12 -1.14 -24.14
C ALA A 89 9.02 -1.00 -25.38
N GLN A 90 10.24 -0.47 -25.22
CA GLN A 90 11.23 -0.36 -26.30
C GLN A 90 11.63 -1.72 -26.89
N ARG A 91 11.66 -2.75 -26.04
CA ARG A 91 11.98 -4.14 -26.44
C ARG A 91 10.76 -4.94 -26.91
N GLY A 92 9.56 -4.36 -26.83
CA GLY A 92 8.30 -5.04 -27.16
C GLY A 92 7.92 -6.15 -26.18
N ILE A 93 8.40 -6.07 -24.92
CA ILE A 93 8.01 -6.98 -23.85
C ILE A 93 6.69 -6.50 -23.25
N VAL A 94 5.68 -7.38 -23.24
CA VAL A 94 4.39 -7.10 -22.61
C VAL A 94 4.52 -7.25 -21.10
N VAL A 95 4.19 -6.21 -20.35
CA VAL A 95 4.18 -6.28 -18.88
C VAL A 95 2.74 -6.22 -18.39
N MET A 96 2.34 -7.23 -17.63
CA MET A 96 1.03 -7.35 -17.00
C MET A 96 1.19 -7.35 -15.47
N ASN A 97 0.24 -6.77 -14.75
CA ASN A 97 0.22 -6.78 -13.29
C ASN A 97 -1.06 -7.42 -12.73
N SER A 98 -1.21 -7.41 -11.40
CA SER A 98 -2.39 -7.95 -10.71
C SER A 98 -3.13 -6.86 -9.93
N PRO A 99 -3.90 -5.99 -10.60
CA PRO A 99 -4.66 -4.94 -9.94
C PRO A 99 -5.83 -5.56 -9.16
N GLY A 100 -6.20 -4.97 -8.02
CA GLY A 100 -7.37 -5.38 -7.26
C GLY A 100 -7.20 -6.61 -6.38
N ALA A 101 -6.27 -7.52 -6.70
CA ALA A 101 -6.10 -8.81 -6.02
C ALA A 101 -5.89 -8.74 -4.49
N ASN A 102 -5.40 -7.63 -3.96
CA ASN A 102 -5.14 -7.41 -2.53
C ASN A 102 -6.05 -6.34 -1.87
N THR A 103 -7.08 -5.86 -2.58
CA THR A 103 -7.91 -4.72 -2.15
C THR A 103 -8.49 -4.92 -0.75
N ASP A 104 -9.08 -6.09 -0.50
CA ASP A 104 -9.74 -6.41 0.76
C ASP A 104 -8.75 -6.37 1.93
N SER A 105 -7.60 -7.05 1.77
CA SER A 105 -6.54 -7.10 2.77
C SER A 105 -6.03 -5.70 3.10
N VAL A 106 -5.73 -4.89 2.08
CA VAL A 106 -5.17 -3.54 2.28
C VAL A 106 -6.19 -2.62 2.95
N ALA A 107 -7.47 -2.69 2.57
CA ALA A 107 -8.52 -1.87 3.17
C ALA A 107 -8.76 -2.24 4.65
N GLN A 108 -8.78 -3.54 4.97
CA GLN A 108 -8.91 -4.03 6.35
C GLN A 108 -7.71 -3.62 7.20
N HIS A 109 -6.49 -3.69 6.63
CA HIS A 109 -5.28 -3.26 7.32
C HIS A 109 -5.26 -1.75 7.56
N ALA A 110 -5.72 -0.93 6.60
CA ALA A 110 -5.85 0.51 6.78
C ALA A 110 -6.78 0.87 7.95
N LEU A 111 -7.93 0.20 8.04
CA LEU A 111 -8.86 0.36 9.15
C LEU A 111 -8.23 -0.11 10.48
N THR A 112 -7.52 -1.24 10.45
CA THR A 112 -6.81 -1.77 11.63
C THR A 112 -5.78 -0.76 12.15
N LEU A 113 -4.97 -0.19 11.26
CA LEU A 113 -3.99 0.84 11.57
C LEU A 113 -4.63 2.13 12.10
N LEU A 114 -5.74 2.57 11.52
CA LEU A 114 -6.51 3.71 12.02
C LEU A 114 -6.98 3.47 13.45
N LEU A 115 -7.61 2.32 13.71
CA LEU A 115 -8.14 1.98 15.04
C LEU A 115 -7.01 1.80 16.06
N ALA A 116 -5.91 1.17 15.66
CA ALA A 116 -4.73 0.98 16.50
C ALA A 116 -4.11 2.31 16.92
N ALA A 117 -3.96 3.26 15.99
CA ALA A 117 -3.44 4.59 16.29
C ALA A 117 -4.42 5.46 17.09
N ARG A 118 -5.73 5.44 16.76
CA ARG A 118 -6.75 6.20 17.49
C ARG A 118 -6.89 5.76 18.95
N ARG A 119 -6.77 4.45 19.20
CA ARG A 119 -6.89 3.87 20.54
C ARG A 119 -5.53 3.59 21.18
N GLN A 120 -4.43 4.01 20.53
CA GLN A 120 -3.05 3.77 20.95
C GLN A 120 -2.81 2.33 21.43
N VAL A 121 -3.33 1.35 20.68
CA VAL A 121 -3.32 -0.07 21.07
C VAL A 121 -1.88 -0.59 21.23
N VAL A 122 -0.99 -0.22 20.31
CA VAL A 122 0.40 -0.69 20.32
C VAL A 122 1.18 -0.18 21.54
N PRO A 123 1.29 1.14 21.81
CA PRO A 123 2.05 1.61 22.96
C PRO A 123 1.42 1.18 24.29
N THR A 124 0.08 1.12 24.39
CA THR A 124 -0.57 0.62 25.61
C THR A 124 -0.34 -0.88 25.82
N HIS A 125 -0.30 -1.68 24.75
CA HIS A 125 0.10 -3.09 24.83
C HIS A 125 1.54 -3.25 25.32
N VAL A 126 2.49 -2.49 24.76
CA VAL A 126 3.91 -2.50 25.18
C VAL A 126 4.03 -2.24 26.68
N VAL A 127 3.38 -1.19 27.19
CA VAL A 127 3.42 -0.84 28.61
C VAL A 127 2.71 -1.90 29.47
N THR A 128 1.59 -2.43 29.02
CA THR A 128 0.83 -3.48 29.74
C THR A 128 1.64 -4.76 29.87
N MET A 129 2.44 -5.09 28.86
CA MET A 129 3.34 -6.26 28.85
C MET A 129 4.66 -6.00 29.59
N GLY A 130 4.90 -4.78 30.12
CA GLY A 130 6.14 -4.38 30.76
C GLY A 130 7.34 -4.22 29.82
N LEU A 131 7.10 -4.07 28.52
CA LEU A 131 8.16 -3.92 27.51
C LEU A 131 8.76 -2.50 27.47
N ASP A 132 8.22 -1.58 28.26
CA ASP A 132 8.72 -0.21 28.46
C ASP A 132 9.81 -0.12 29.55
N GLN A 133 10.09 -1.22 30.24
CA GLN A 133 11.09 -1.35 31.32
C GLN A 133 12.53 -1.32 30.79
N LYS A 134 13.01 -0.16 30.32
CA LYS A 134 14.36 -0.04 29.78
C LYS A 134 15.48 -0.17 30.83
N ASP A 135 15.20 0.17 32.09
CA ASP A 135 16.14 0.09 33.23
C ASP A 135 15.40 -0.04 34.59
N ASP A 136 14.10 -0.35 34.55
CA ASP A 136 13.16 -0.22 35.65
C ASP A 136 12.54 -1.57 35.97
N GLU A 137 12.42 -1.95 37.25
CA GLU A 137 11.80 -3.25 37.61
C GLU A 137 10.28 -3.25 37.40
N GLN A 138 9.65 -2.08 37.27
CA GLN A 138 8.20 -1.94 37.14
C GLN A 138 7.82 -1.12 35.89
N SER A 139 6.79 -1.57 35.19
CA SER A 139 6.18 -0.88 34.05
C SER A 139 5.54 0.45 34.48
N GLN A 140 5.31 1.34 33.52
CA GLN A 140 4.54 2.57 33.78
C GLN A 140 3.13 2.27 34.30
N TRP A 141 2.53 1.13 33.93
CA TRP A 141 1.21 0.76 34.42
C TRP A 141 1.21 0.41 35.90
N GLU A 142 2.14 -0.44 36.33
CA GLU A 142 2.28 -0.83 37.75
C GLU A 142 2.50 0.40 38.64
N LYS A 143 3.31 1.35 38.17
CA LYS A 143 3.61 2.58 38.91
C LYS A 143 2.44 3.52 39.03
N LYS A 144 1.67 3.69 37.95
CA LYS A 144 0.58 4.68 37.88
C LYS A 144 -0.78 4.11 38.28
N GLY A 145 -0.93 2.79 38.32
CA GLY A 145 -2.20 2.08 38.53
C GLY A 145 -3.21 2.20 37.38
N THR A 146 -2.96 3.10 36.41
CA THR A 146 -3.81 3.34 35.24
C THR A 146 -3.01 3.94 34.09
N LEU A 147 -3.39 3.59 32.85
CA LEU A 147 -2.83 4.17 31.62
C LEU A 147 -3.73 5.24 30.99
N MET A 148 -4.82 5.63 31.66
CA MET A 148 -5.78 6.62 31.13
C MET A 148 -5.10 7.93 30.71
N THR A 149 -4.03 8.35 31.40
CA THR A 149 -3.28 9.57 31.07
C THR A 149 -2.47 9.46 29.78
N MET A 150 -2.11 8.26 29.30
CA MET A 150 -1.45 8.09 28.00
C MET A 150 -2.37 8.44 26.83
N LEU A 151 -3.67 8.18 27.00
CA LEU A 151 -4.70 8.45 25.99
C LEU A 151 -5.21 9.90 26.05
N ARG A 152 -4.80 10.68 27.05
CA ARG A 152 -5.23 12.07 27.22
C ARG A 152 -4.32 12.99 26.42
N ASN A 153 -4.90 13.78 25.51
CA ASN A 153 -4.18 14.85 24.85
C ASN A 153 -3.87 15.95 25.89
N THR A 154 -2.60 16.18 26.15
CA THR A 154 -2.13 17.12 27.18
C THR A 154 -2.26 18.58 26.77
N LYS A 155 -2.47 18.89 25.48
CA LYS A 155 -2.61 20.25 24.98
C LYS A 155 -4.00 20.83 25.21
N ASN A 156 -5.05 20.02 25.05
CA ASN A 156 -6.45 20.45 25.13
C ASN A 156 -7.28 19.66 26.16
N ASP A 157 -6.65 18.77 26.92
CA ASP A 157 -7.25 18.00 28.00
C ASP A 157 -8.33 17.00 27.56
N GLN A 158 -8.31 16.57 26.30
CA GLN A 158 -9.32 15.68 25.72
C GLN A 158 -8.88 14.22 25.66
N PHE A 159 -9.88 13.33 25.60
CA PHE A 159 -9.70 11.89 25.37
C PHE A 159 -9.88 11.55 23.88
N PRO A 160 -9.51 10.33 23.45
CA PRO A 160 -9.68 9.94 22.05
C PRO A 160 -11.16 9.98 21.66
N ILE A 161 -11.44 10.54 20.49
CA ILE A 161 -12.81 10.63 19.96
C ILE A 161 -13.39 9.24 19.65
N ALA A 162 -14.72 9.13 19.79
CA ALA A 162 -15.45 7.93 19.41
C ALA A 162 -15.64 7.85 17.89
N LEU A 163 -15.84 6.64 17.35
CA LEU A 163 -15.99 6.45 15.89
C LEU A 163 -17.17 7.20 15.28
N LYS A 164 -18.25 7.41 16.04
CA LYS A 164 -19.41 8.22 15.58
C LYS A 164 -19.06 9.69 15.34
N ASP A 165 -17.99 10.17 15.97
CA ASP A 165 -17.49 11.55 15.88
C ASP A 165 -16.28 11.63 14.94
N GLU A 166 -15.87 10.52 14.31
CA GLU A 166 -14.78 10.50 13.34
C GLU A 166 -15.21 11.02 11.96
N ILE A 167 -14.41 11.91 11.40
CA ILE A 167 -14.47 12.37 10.01
C ILE A 167 -13.23 11.83 9.27
N VAL A 168 -13.44 10.76 8.50
CA VAL A 168 -12.38 10.11 7.73
C VAL A 168 -12.29 10.73 6.34
N GLY A 169 -11.16 11.35 6.06
CA GLY A 169 -10.78 11.86 4.74
C GLY A 169 -10.09 10.79 3.91
N ILE A 170 -10.65 10.44 2.75
CA ILE A 170 -10.01 9.50 1.83
C ILE A 170 -9.36 10.24 0.68
N ILE A 171 -8.04 10.13 0.56
CA ILE A 171 -7.26 10.66 -0.56
C ILE A 171 -6.87 9.50 -1.46
N GLY A 172 -7.44 9.45 -2.67
CA GLY A 172 -7.29 8.33 -3.59
C GLY A 172 -8.49 7.39 -3.57
N TYR A 173 -9.51 7.74 -4.36
CA TYR A 173 -10.80 7.01 -4.41
C TYR A 173 -10.98 6.18 -5.69
N GLY A 174 -9.90 5.98 -6.45
CA GLY A 174 -9.92 5.41 -7.80
C GLY A 174 -10.75 6.21 -8.81
N THR A 175 -10.77 5.75 -10.06
CA THR A 175 -11.80 6.14 -11.03
C THR A 175 -13.00 5.22 -10.87
N VAL A 176 -14.04 5.71 -10.21
CA VAL A 176 -15.40 5.28 -10.53
C VAL A 176 -16.18 6.52 -10.89
N GLY A 177 -16.25 6.77 -12.19
CA GLY A 177 -17.41 7.43 -12.74
C GLY A 177 -18.57 6.43 -12.67
N LYS A 178 -19.63 6.81 -11.97
CA LYS A 178 -20.99 6.25 -12.04
C LYS A 178 -21.12 4.75 -11.76
N ILE A 179 -21.61 4.39 -10.56
CA ILE A 179 -22.71 3.42 -10.33
C ILE A 179 -23.01 3.38 -8.82
N CYS A 180 -24.24 3.79 -8.49
CA CYS A 180 -25.14 3.49 -7.35
C CYS A 180 -24.54 3.57 -5.91
N SER A 181 -25.02 4.33 -4.93
CA SER A 181 -26.39 4.73 -4.57
C SER A 181 -27.45 3.65 -4.76
N SER A 182 -27.22 2.46 -4.22
CA SER A 182 -28.28 1.55 -3.77
C SER A 182 -27.71 0.49 -2.82
N ILE A 183 -28.17 0.55 -1.57
CA ILE A 183 -28.52 -0.55 -0.66
C ILE A 183 -27.93 -1.94 -0.97
N PHE A 184 -27.16 -2.44 0.01
CA PHE A 184 -27.15 -3.83 0.50
C PHE A 184 -27.44 -4.89 -0.58
N ILE A 185 -26.41 -5.46 -1.21
CA ILE A 185 -26.38 -6.82 -1.79
C ILE A 185 -25.00 -7.05 -2.46
N TYR A 186 -24.39 -8.22 -2.21
CA TYR A 186 -23.14 -8.80 -2.78
C TYR A 186 -21.76 -8.30 -2.27
N PHE A 187 -21.28 -8.95 -1.21
CA PHE A 187 -19.88 -8.92 -0.74
C PHE A 187 -18.87 -9.64 -1.67
N SER A 188 -19.31 -10.28 -2.76
CA SER A 188 -18.44 -11.10 -3.63
C SER A 188 -17.92 -10.39 -4.89
N SER A 189 -18.50 -9.25 -5.30
CA SER A 189 -18.04 -8.51 -6.50
C SER A 189 -17.26 -7.22 -6.16
N LEU A 190 -17.01 -6.97 -4.87
CA LEU A 190 -16.25 -5.82 -4.38
C LEU A 190 -14.73 -6.05 -4.37
N SER A 191 -14.24 -7.28 -4.56
CA SER A 191 -12.82 -7.62 -4.45
C SER A 191 -11.93 -6.93 -5.49
N ASN A 192 -12.50 -6.41 -6.59
CA ASN A 192 -11.77 -5.70 -7.66
C ASN A 192 -11.97 -4.17 -7.63
N GLY A 193 -12.57 -3.63 -6.56
CA GLY A 193 -12.79 -2.18 -6.42
C GLY A 193 -11.52 -1.41 -5.99
N PRO A 194 -11.44 -0.09 -6.19
CA PRO A 194 -10.38 0.74 -5.61
C PRO A 194 -10.33 0.66 -4.08
N THR A 195 -9.15 0.46 -3.47
CA THR A 195 -8.94 0.36 -2.01
C THR A 195 -9.63 1.46 -1.22
N GLY A 196 -9.52 2.73 -1.65
CA GLY A 196 -10.16 3.86 -0.96
C GLY A 196 -11.68 3.77 -0.88
N LYS A 197 -12.34 3.08 -1.81
CA LYS A 197 -13.79 2.84 -1.76
C LYS A 197 -14.17 1.86 -0.68
N LEU A 198 -13.41 0.77 -0.56
CA LEU A 198 -13.68 -0.25 0.45
C LEU A 198 -13.41 0.30 1.86
N VAL A 199 -12.33 1.06 2.05
CA VAL A 199 -12.06 1.79 3.30
C VAL A 199 -13.23 2.70 3.65
N ALA A 200 -13.70 3.53 2.71
CA ALA A 200 -14.85 4.41 2.93
C ALA A 200 -16.12 3.64 3.33
N THR A 201 -16.40 2.50 2.68
CA THR A 201 -17.55 1.64 3.00
C THR A 201 -17.45 1.09 4.42
N MET A 202 -16.28 0.57 4.81
CA MET A 202 -16.05 0.05 6.16
C MET A 202 -16.17 1.14 7.23
N CYS A 203 -15.58 2.31 7.00
CA CYS A 203 -15.68 3.45 7.92
C CYS A 203 -17.14 3.88 8.13
N ARG A 204 -17.94 4.00 7.06
CA ARG A 204 -19.38 4.31 7.17
C ARG A 204 -20.16 3.24 7.92
N ALA A 205 -19.85 1.96 7.68
CA ALA A 205 -20.49 0.85 8.38
C ALA A 205 -20.22 0.87 9.91
N LEU A 206 -19.11 1.46 10.34
CA LEU A 206 -18.76 1.68 11.74
C LEU A 206 -19.29 3.01 12.31
N GLY A 207 -20.12 3.74 11.56
CA GLY A 207 -20.74 4.99 11.99
C GLY A 207 -19.87 6.24 11.82
N MET A 208 -18.73 6.15 11.14
CA MET A 208 -17.87 7.31 10.86
C MET A 208 -18.44 8.14 9.71
N THR A 209 -18.20 9.45 9.75
CA THR A 209 -18.43 10.33 8.60
C THR A 209 -17.26 10.17 7.62
N VAL A 210 -17.54 10.07 6.32
CA VAL A 210 -16.49 9.93 5.30
C VAL A 210 -16.60 11.03 4.25
N ILE A 211 -15.50 11.75 4.05
CA ILE A 211 -15.34 12.76 3.00
C ILE A 211 -14.25 12.31 2.01
N ILE A 212 -14.49 12.54 0.72
CA ILE A 212 -13.61 12.07 -0.35
C ILE A 212 -12.89 13.27 -0.95
N ALA A 213 -11.55 13.26 -0.92
CA ALA A 213 -10.76 14.34 -1.47
C ALA A 213 -10.81 14.36 -3.00
N ASP A 214 -10.89 15.56 -3.54
CA ASP A 214 -10.55 15.79 -4.94
C ASP A 214 -9.04 15.75 -5.17
N ARG A 215 -8.62 15.68 -6.43
CA ARG A 215 -7.20 15.71 -6.80
C ARG A 215 -6.58 17.03 -6.37
N LYS A 216 -5.35 16.96 -5.82
CA LYS A 216 -4.53 18.15 -5.54
C LYS A 216 -4.06 18.75 -6.87
N THR A 217 -4.75 19.78 -7.35
CA THR A 217 -4.31 20.62 -8.48
C THR A 217 -3.47 21.80 -7.98
N SER A 218 -3.94 22.44 -6.91
CA SER A 218 -3.22 23.40 -6.08
C SER A 218 -3.81 23.37 -4.67
N LEU A 219 -3.02 23.79 -3.67
CA LEU A 219 -3.54 23.90 -2.29
C LEU A 219 -4.69 24.92 -2.19
N ALA A 220 -4.67 25.98 -2.99
CA ALA A 220 -5.70 27.03 -2.99
C ALA A 220 -6.96 26.68 -3.80
N SER A 221 -7.05 25.49 -4.41
CA SER A 221 -8.21 25.11 -5.20
C SER A 221 -9.40 24.82 -4.29
N THR A 222 -10.43 25.67 -4.35
CA THR A 222 -11.65 25.56 -3.55
C THR A 222 -12.85 24.99 -4.32
N THR A 223 -12.72 24.79 -5.64
CA THR A 223 -13.82 24.28 -6.47
C THR A 223 -13.77 22.74 -6.53
N PRO A 224 -14.77 22.04 -5.98
CA PRO A 224 -14.81 20.58 -6.04
C PRO A 224 -15.25 20.06 -7.42
N SER A 225 -14.73 18.89 -7.79
CA SER A 225 -15.22 18.11 -8.93
C SER A 225 -16.32 17.14 -8.48
N GLY A 226 -17.59 17.46 -8.79
CA GLY A 226 -18.74 16.61 -8.45
C GLY A 226 -18.94 16.48 -6.93
N ASP A 227 -19.16 15.26 -6.45
CA ASP A 227 -19.45 14.97 -5.02
C ASP A 227 -18.20 14.91 -4.12
N ARG A 228 -17.06 15.44 -4.59
CA ARG A 228 -15.79 15.44 -3.85
C ARG A 228 -15.63 16.71 -3.04
N VAL A 229 -14.76 16.66 -2.03
CA VAL A 229 -14.40 17.79 -1.19
C VAL A 229 -13.02 18.31 -1.62
N PRO A 230 -12.79 19.64 -1.68
CA PRO A 230 -11.48 20.19 -1.99
C PRO A 230 -10.37 19.60 -1.12
N PHE A 231 -9.20 19.36 -1.69
CA PHE A 231 -8.09 18.65 -1.03
C PHE A 231 -7.71 19.29 0.32
N GLN A 232 -7.54 20.62 0.35
CA GLN A 232 -7.24 21.37 1.57
C GLN A 232 -8.35 21.22 2.63
N GLU A 233 -9.62 21.30 2.20
CA GLU A 233 -10.77 21.20 3.10
C GLU A 233 -10.86 19.79 3.73
N VAL A 234 -10.49 18.74 3.00
CA VAL A 234 -10.36 17.41 3.58
C VAL A 234 -9.33 17.38 4.70
N LEU A 235 -8.12 17.92 4.48
CA LEU A 235 -7.08 17.96 5.52
C LEU A 235 -7.53 18.73 6.77
N GLN A 236 -8.27 19.83 6.59
CA GLN A 236 -8.73 20.67 7.69
C GLN A 236 -9.90 20.06 8.48
N LYS A 237 -10.79 19.31 7.82
CA LYS A 237 -11.99 18.74 8.44
C LYS A 237 -11.79 17.33 8.97
N SER A 238 -10.80 16.61 8.46
CA SER A 238 -10.60 15.21 8.80
C SER A 238 -9.87 15.05 10.11
N THR A 239 -10.47 14.29 11.01
CA THR A 239 -9.84 13.76 12.23
C THR A 239 -9.00 12.51 11.93
N ALA A 240 -9.19 11.86 10.78
CA ALA A 240 -8.25 10.89 10.24
C ALA A 240 -8.19 11.00 8.70
N VAL A 241 -6.98 10.97 8.14
CA VAL A 241 -6.74 10.99 6.68
C VAL A 241 -6.12 9.66 6.26
N VAL A 242 -6.76 8.95 5.33
CA VAL A 242 -6.26 7.68 4.77
C VAL A 242 -5.83 7.88 3.32
N LEU A 243 -4.57 7.53 3.05
CA LEU A 243 -3.96 7.62 1.73
C LEU A 243 -4.12 6.30 0.97
N CYS A 244 -4.66 6.39 -0.24
CA CYS A 244 -4.95 5.29 -1.17
C CYS A 244 -4.60 5.71 -2.62
N VAL A 245 -3.45 6.36 -2.81
CA VAL A 245 -2.99 6.89 -4.10
C VAL A 245 -1.80 6.10 -4.66
N PRO A 246 -1.64 6.00 -5.99
CA PRO A 246 -0.38 5.53 -6.57
C PRO A 246 0.74 6.55 -6.31
N LEU A 247 1.99 6.10 -6.31
CA LEU A 247 3.16 6.98 -6.35
C LEU A 247 3.44 7.40 -7.80
N THR A 248 3.38 8.69 -8.05
CA THR A 248 3.62 9.36 -9.34
C THR A 248 4.32 10.68 -9.08
N THR A 249 4.84 11.35 -10.09
CA THR A 249 5.40 12.71 -9.94
C THR A 249 4.43 13.68 -9.28
N SER A 250 3.11 13.54 -9.52
CA SER A 250 2.08 14.39 -8.93
C SER A 250 1.70 14.05 -7.47
N THR A 251 2.11 12.87 -6.99
CA THR A 251 1.78 12.37 -5.65
C THR A 251 3.02 12.11 -4.79
N THR A 252 4.23 12.33 -5.33
CA THR A 252 5.47 12.38 -4.55
C THR A 252 5.38 13.52 -3.55
N ASN A 253 5.58 13.22 -2.27
CA ASN A 253 5.42 14.15 -1.16
C ASN A 253 4.09 14.93 -1.23
N LEU A 254 3.02 14.22 -1.59
CA LEU A 254 1.66 14.75 -1.65
C LEU A 254 1.27 15.41 -0.32
N ILE A 255 1.68 14.77 0.79
CA ILE A 255 1.61 15.29 2.15
C ILE A 255 3.03 15.64 2.59
N SER A 256 3.30 16.93 2.74
CA SER A 256 4.55 17.47 3.31
C SER A 256 4.21 18.51 4.39
N VAL A 257 5.15 19.38 4.74
CA VAL A 257 5.03 20.38 5.81
C VAL A 257 3.75 21.21 5.69
N ALA A 258 3.44 21.72 4.49
CA ALA A 258 2.28 22.57 4.27
C ALA A 258 0.96 21.83 4.52
N GLU A 259 0.86 20.56 4.13
CA GLU A 259 -0.34 19.74 4.35
C GLU A 259 -0.49 19.32 5.81
N LEU A 260 0.61 18.95 6.47
CA LEU A 260 0.61 18.58 7.88
C LEU A 260 0.20 19.76 8.77
N GLN A 261 0.55 21.00 8.39
CA GLN A 261 0.12 22.21 9.09
C GLN A 261 -1.38 22.53 8.96
N LEU A 262 -2.06 21.95 7.97
CA LEU A 262 -3.51 22.10 7.80
C LEU A 262 -4.31 21.13 8.66
N MET A 263 -3.67 20.06 9.15
CA MET A 263 -4.30 19.05 9.98
C MET A 263 -4.37 19.52 11.44
N ASP A 264 -5.41 19.10 12.15
CA ASP A 264 -5.56 19.37 13.59
C ASP A 264 -4.64 18.47 14.44
N GLU A 265 -4.33 18.91 15.66
CA GLU A 265 -3.49 18.19 16.63
C GLU A 265 -4.08 16.85 17.11
N GLN A 266 -5.35 16.55 16.84
CA GLN A 266 -5.97 15.23 17.05
C GLN A 266 -6.00 14.36 15.79
N SER A 267 -5.59 14.92 14.65
CA SER A 267 -5.71 14.26 13.35
C SER A 267 -4.71 13.12 13.22
N LEU A 268 -5.16 12.01 12.62
CA LEU A 268 -4.30 10.88 12.29
C LEU A 268 -3.99 10.84 10.80
N LEU A 269 -2.76 10.48 10.44
CA LEU A 269 -2.38 10.19 9.05
C LEU A 269 -2.11 8.69 8.86
N ILE A 270 -2.84 8.06 7.94
CA ILE A 270 -2.71 6.63 7.64
C ILE A 270 -2.20 6.46 6.21
N ASN A 271 -1.07 5.76 6.06
CA ASN A 271 -0.51 5.44 4.75
C ASN A 271 -0.31 3.93 4.55
N VAL A 272 -1.18 3.34 3.73
CA VAL A 272 -1.07 1.96 3.22
C VAL A 272 -0.85 1.92 1.70
N SER A 273 -0.52 3.07 1.12
CA SER A 273 -0.46 3.24 -0.33
C SER A 273 0.95 2.95 -0.86
N ARG A 274 1.84 3.95 -0.84
CA ARG A 274 3.25 3.83 -1.19
C ARG A 274 4.10 4.72 -0.29
N GLY A 275 5.34 4.30 -0.06
CA GLY A 275 6.39 5.16 0.44
C GLY A 275 6.63 6.36 -0.48
N GLY A 276 7.08 7.48 0.07
CA GLY A 276 7.33 8.71 -0.70
C GLY A 276 6.08 9.47 -1.14
N VAL A 277 4.87 9.00 -0.81
CA VAL A 277 3.64 9.81 -0.90
C VAL A 277 3.59 10.84 0.24
N VAL A 278 4.18 10.49 1.38
CA VAL A 278 4.37 11.39 2.52
C VAL A 278 5.86 11.71 2.63
N ASP A 279 6.17 12.97 2.86
CA ASP A 279 7.51 13.38 3.27
C ASP A 279 7.78 12.87 4.69
N GLU A 280 8.57 11.81 4.80
CA GLU A 280 8.83 11.10 6.06
C GLU A 280 9.57 11.97 7.09
N ALA A 281 10.38 12.92 6.64
CA ALA A 281 11.06 13.85 7.53
C ALA A 281 10.08 14.88 8.08
N ALA A 282 9.22 15.45 7.23
CA ALA A 282 8.17 16.37 7.67
C ALA A 282 7.19 15.69 8.64
N LEU A 283 6.82 14.44 8.37
CA LEU A 283 5.95 13.66 9.26
C LEU A 283 6.61 13.40 10.61
N ALA A 284 7.89 13.01 10.63
CA ALA A 284 8.64 12.79 11.87
C ALA A 284 8.67 14.06 12.74
N GLU A 285 8.92 15.23 12.16
CA GLU A 285 8.90 16.49 12.89
C GLU A 285 7.49 16.85 13.40
N ALA A 286 6.45 16.65 12.58
CA ALA A 286 5.07 16.91 12.98
C ALA A 286 4.57 16.02 14.13
N LEU A 287 5.03 14.77 14.19
CA LEU A 287 4.76 13.86 15.30
C LEU A 287 5.48 14.31 16.58
N LYS A 288 6.75 14.71 16.48
CA LYS A 288 7.54 15.18 17.63
C LYS A 288 7.02 16.49 18.21
N SER A 289 6.59 17.43 17.37
CA SER A 289 5.95 18.67 17.83
C SER A 289 4.53 18.47 18.35
N GLY A 290 3.95 17.29 18.10
CA GLY A 290 2.53 17.01 18.32
C GLY A 290 1.61 17.92 17.49
N SER A 291 2.07 18.37 16.32
CA SER A 291 1.23 19.14 15.38
C SER A 291 0.10 18.30 14.80
N ILE A 292 0.25 16.97 14.82
CA ILE A 292 -0.80 16.00 14.53
C ILE A 292 -0.89 14.99 15.68
N GLY A 293 -2.03 14.31 15.79
CA GLY A 293 -2.32 13.39 16.90
C GLY A 293 -1.65 12.03 16.78
N GLY A 294 -1.13 11.69 15.60
CA GLY A 294 -0.43 10.44 15.35
C GLY A 294 -0.41 10.04 13.88
N ALA A 295 0.26 8.93 13.59
CA ALA A 295 0.29 8.34 12.26
C ALA A 295 0.35 6.81 12.31
N ALA A 296 -0.10 6.19 11.23
CA ALA A 296 -0.01 4.74 11.05
C ALA A 296 0.48 4.41 9.63
N ILE A 297 1.65 3.79 9.50
CA ILE A 297 2.39 3.67 8.23
C ILE A 297 2.77 2.22 7.96
N ASP A 298 2.32 1.67 6.83
CA ASP A 298 2.72 0.33 6.37
C ASP A 298 3.89 0.36 5.36
N VAL A 299 4.18 1.51 4.77
CA VAL A 299 5.06 1.64 3.60
C VAL A 299 6.09 2.75 3.77
N PHE A 300 7.31 2.53 3.27
CA PHE A 300 8.43 3.47 3.39
C PHE A 300 9.05 3.80 2.03
N ALA A 301 9.61 5.00 1.88
CA ALA A 301 10.21 5.45 0.62
C ALA A 301 11.38 4.54 0.17
N LYS A 302 12.13 4.01 1.15
CA LYS A 302 13.15 3.00 0.95
C LYS A 302 12.89 1.82 1.87
N GLU A 303 12.69 0.66 1.28
CA GLU A 303 12.46 -0.59 1.99
C GLU A 303 13.59 -1.60 1.69
N PRO A 304 14.07 -2.36 2.70
CA PRO A 304 13.70 -2.29 4.11
C PRO A 304 14.10 -0.97 4.80
N ALA A 305 13.22 -0.45 5.65
CA ALA A 305 13.48 0.73 6.47
C ALA A 305 14.11 0.34 7.82
N SER A 306 14.94 1.23 8.37
CA SER A 306 15.58 1.07 9.67
C SER A 306 15.71 2.42 10.37
N SER A 307 16.05 2.43 11.65
CA SER A 307 16.36 3.68 12.38
C SER A 307 17.54 4.46 11.78
N ALA A 308 18.45 3.79 11.07
CA ALA A 308 19.58 4.42 10.39
C ALA A 308 19.18 5.05 9.05
N THR A 309 18.13 4.54 8.39
CA THR A 309 17.76 4.91 7.02
C THR A 309 16.47 5.71 6.93
N ASN A 310 15.64 5.72 7.99
CA ASN A 310 14.33 6.35 7.97
C ASN A 310 14.09 7.20 9.23
N PRO A 311 13.69 8.48 9.10
CA PRO A 311 13.44 9.36 10.25
C PRO A 311 12.30 8.86 11.16
N LEU A 312 11.27 8.19 10.63
CA LEU A 312 10.14 7.70 11.41
C LEU A 312 10.51 6.58 12.39
N LEU A 313 11.64 5.89 12.17
CA LEU A 313 12.07 4.76 12.99
C LEU A 313 13.16 5.12 14.02
N ARG A 314 13.53 6.39 14.08
CA ARG A 314 14.52 6.92 15.04
C ARG A 314 13.97 6.95 16.46
N ALA A 315 14.86 6.89 17.44
CA ALA A 315 14.49 6.80 18.85
C ALA A 315 13.62 7.97 19.33
N ASP A 316 13.87 9.18 18.84
CA ASP A 316 13.12 10.40 19.17
C ASP A 316 11.69 10.44 18.63
N VAL A 317 11.35 9.56 17.68
CA VAL A 317 9.98 9.42 17.14
C VAL A 317 9.24 8.23 17.75
N ARG A 318 9.97 7.21 18.26
CA ARG A 318 9.38 5.98 18.80
C ARG A 318 8.41 6.19 19.96
N ASP A 319 8.61 7.26 20.74
CA ASP A 319 7.78 7.58 21.89
C ASP A 319 6.55 8.45 21.53
N THR A 320 6.34 8.73 20.23
CA THR A 320 5.14 9.41 19.71
C THR A 320 4.01 8.43 19.41
N ASN A 321 2.81 8.92 19.07
CA ASN A 321 1.71 8.07 18.59
C ASN A 321 1.92 7.64 17.13
N LEU A 322 2.96 6.83 16.90
CA LEU A 322 3.29 6.25 15.60
C LEU A 322 3.11 4.74 15.66
N THR A 323 2.28 4.20 14.77
CA THR A 323 2.19 2.75 14.51
C THR A 323 2.81 2.45 13.15
N VAL A 324 3.67 1.44 13.07
CA VAL A 324 4.29 1.03 11.80
C VAL A 324 4.16 -0.47 11.57
N THR A 325 3.99 -0.86 10.31
CA THR A 325 4.05 -2.26 9.86
C THR A 325 4.97 -2.37 8.62
N PRO A 326 5.66 -3.51 8.43
CA PRO A 326 6.69 -3.63 7.40
C PRO A 326 6.12 -4.10 6.05
N HIS A 327 5.26 -3.31 5.43
CA HIS A 327 4.66 -3.56 4.12
C HIS A 327 3.87 -4.87 4.05
N LEU A 328 2.96 -5.07 5.01
CA LEU A 328 2.19 -6.30 5.18
C LEU A 328 0.70 -6.13 4.88
N ALA A 329 0.23 -4.93 4.53
CA ALA A 329 -1.20 -4.68 4.30
C ALA A 329 -1.80 -5.59 3.21
N TRP A 330 -1.00 -6.03 2.24
CA TRP A 330 -1.43 -6.90 1.15
C TRP A 330 -1.62 -8.37 1.57
N LEU A 331 -1.02 -8.80 2.67
CA LEU A 331 -0.87 -10.22 2.97
C LEU A 331 -2.14 -10.81 3.61
N ALA A 332 -2.86 -11.60 2.82
CA ALA A 332 -3.93 -12.47 3.27
C ALA A 332 -3.95 -13.74 2.40
N GLN A 333 -4.50 -14.84 2.94
CA GLN A 333 -4.67 -16.08 2.18
C GLN A 333 -5.45 -15.86 0.88
N SER A 334 -6.54 -15.09 0.94
CA SER A 334 -7.35 -14.73 -0.22
C SER A 334 -6.57 -13.89 -1.25
N THR A 335 -5.62 -13.06 -0.82
CA THR A 335 -4.76 -12.30 -1.73
C THR A 335 -3.87 -13.24 -2.55
N ILE A 336 -3.34 -14.30 -1.94
CA ILE A 336 -2.53 -15.31 -2.64
C ILE A 336 -3.38 -15.99 -3.72
N GLU A 337 -4.57 -16.45 -3.36
CA GLU A 337 -5.52 -17.09 -4.28
C GLU A 337 -5.90 -16.15 -5.43
N ASN A 338 -6.17 -14.88 -5.14
CA ASN A 338 -6.47 -13.87 -6.16
C ASN A 338 -5.28 -13.63 -7.11
N TYR A 339 -4.05 -13.55 -6.59
CA TYR A 339 -2.87 -13.39 -7.45
C TYR A 339 -2.65 -14.60 -8.37
N GLN A 340 -2.87 -15.81 -7.87
CA GLN A 340 -2.79 -17.04 -8.65
C GLN A 340 -3.84 -17.07 -9.77
N GLN A 341 -5.08 -16.66 -9.46
CA GLN A 341 -6.15 -16.55 -10.44
C GLN A 341 -5.83 -15.50 -11.53
N VAL A 342 -5.44 -14.29 -11.14
CA VAL A 342 -5.11 -13.21 -12.08
C VAL A 342 -3.87 -13.55 -12.92
N LEU A 343 -2.90 -14.28 -12.36
CA LEU A 343 -1.77 -14.81 -13.12
C LEU A 343 -2.23 -15.71 -14.27
N ILE A 344 -3.12 -16.68 -13.99
CA ILE A 344 -3.64 -17.59 -15.02
C ILE A 344 -4.41 -16.80 -16.08
N GLU A 345 -5.28 -15.87 -15.66
CA GLU A 345 -6.04 -15.02 -16.57
C GLU A 345 -5.14 -14.19 -17.48
N ASN A 346 -4.11 -13.54 -16.92
CA ASN A 346 -3.12 -12.78 -17.68
C ASN A 346 -2.40 -13.65 -18.72
N LEU A 347 -1.95 -14.85 -18.33
CA LEU A 347 -1.23 -15.74 -19.23
C LEU A 347 -2.14 -16.27 -20.36
N CYS A 348 -3.35 -16.73 -20.04
CA CYS A 348 -4.32 -17.19 -21.05
C CYS A 348 -4.63 -16.06 -22.05
N ALA A 349 -4.92 -14.86 -21.54
CA ALA A 349 -5.20 -13.69 -22.36
C ALA A 349 -4.01 -13.29 -23.25
N PHE A 350 -2.78 -13.41 -22.75
CA PHE A 350 -1.56 -13.19 -23.52
C PHE A 350 -1.42 -14.20 -24.68
N PHE A 351 -1.66 -15.50 -24.43
CA PHE A 351 -1.60 -16.52 -25.49
C PHE A 351 -2.73 -16.40 -26.52
N ASP A 352 -3.87 -15.84 -26.12
CA ASP A 352 -4.99 -15.50 -27.01
C ASP A 352 -4.75 -14.20 -27.82
N ASN A 353 -3.56 -13.59 -27.70
CA ASN A 353 -3.20 -12.29 -28.30
C ASN A 353 -4.13 -11.14 -27.87
N LYS A 354 -4.69 -11.23 -26.65
CA LYS A 354 -5.56 -10.20 -26.05
C LYS A 354 -5.10 -9.92 -24.61
N PRO A 355 -3.83 -9.54 -24.39
CA PRO A 355 -3.31 -9.38 -23.04
C PRO A 355 -4.16 -8.38 -22.24
N ILE A 356 -4.43 -8.72 -20.98
CA ILE A 356 -5.17 -7.90 -20.03
C ILE A 356 -4.23 -7.37 -18.95
N ASN A 357 -4.68 -6.40 -18.15
CA ASN A 357 -3.88 -5.78 -17.08
C ASN A 357 -2.50 -5.27 -17.54
N VAL A 358 -2.42 -4.82 -18.80
CA VAL A 358 -1.17 -4.37 -19.43
C VAL A 358 -0.77 -3.01 -18.87
N VAL A 359 0.46 -2.93 -18.37
CA VAL A 359 1.09 -1.69 -17.87
C VAL A 359 2.23 -1.20 -18.76
N ALA A 360 2.73 -2.05 -19.66
CA ALA A 360 3.64 -1.68 -20.74
C ALA A 360 3.51 -2.66 -21.91
N ALA A 361 3.59 -2.14 -23.13
CA ALA A 361 3.63 -2.92 -24.37
C ALA A 361 4.37 -2.11 -25.46
N ALA A 362 4.70 -2.74 -26.59
CA ALA A 362 5.19 -2.04 -27.77
C ALA A 362 4.19 -0.95 -28.20
N ALA A 363 4.72 0.21 -28.62
CA ALA A 363 3.93 1.33 -29.14
C ALA A 363 3.30 1.02 -30.50
#